data_AF-A0A954S6G1-F1
#
_entry.id   AF-A0A954S6G1-F1
#
_cell.length_a   1.000
_cell.length_b   1.000
_cell.length_c   1.000
_cell.angle_alpha   90.00
_cell.angle_beta   90.00
_cell.angle_gamma   90.00
#
_symmetry.space_group_name_H-M   'P 1'
#
loop_
_entity.id
_entity.type
_entity.pdbx_description
1 polymer ?
#
loop_
_entity_poly.entity_id
_entity_poly.type
_entity_poly.pdbx_seq_one_letter_code
_entity_poly.pdbx_strand_id
1 'polypeptide(L)'
;MQPRPSPEQVSWSPIINVGFLTVPLCAGLLGGWFQMPLLATAICLPQAGWIAWFYRRTGAVVIGALATAGWITPWLLRGTATGSFDSASALIGPLMIFLFAWVNTQSRTNIDSANYHAETDGMTGLLNRRGFEARLAAEANRGTRTNSPITVVFMDCDNFKRLNDTKGHLVGDKLIRGTADVLLANVRNYDSVARLGGDEFTL
;
A
#
# COMPACT_ATOMS: atom_id res chain seq x y z
N MET A 1 9.76 8.32 6.90
CA MET A 1 8.68 8.16 5.90
C MET A 1 7.44 8.82 6.49
N GLN A 2 6.92 9.86 5.86
CA GLN A 2 5.67 10.48 6.31
C GLN A 2 4.51 9.46 6.13
N PRO A 3 3.58 9.34 7.08
CA PRO A 3 2.42 8.47 6.93
C PRO A 3 1.64 8.93 5.69
N ARG A 4 1.37 7.99 4.77
CA ARG A 4 0.56 8.29 3.59
C ARG A 4 -0.85 8.69 4.05
N PRO A 5 -1.43 9.75 3.47
CA PRO A 5 -2.78 10.16 3.83
C PRO A 5 -3.74 9.00 3.56
N SER A 6 -4.65 8.74 4.50
CA SER A 6 -5.73 7.79 4.27
C SER A 6 -6.56 8.25 3.06
N PRO A 7 -7.18 7.33 2.28
CA PRO A 7 -7.96 7.72 1.12
C PRO A 7 -9.10 8.70 1.43
N GLU A 8 -9.53 8.78 2.70
CA GLU A 8 -10.49 9.77 3.20
C GLU A 8 -9.89 11.17 3.41
N GLN A 9 -8.57 11.30 3.57
CA GLN A 9 -7.87 12.58 3.78
C GLN A 9 -7.46 13.28 2.47
N VAL A 10 -7.51 12.60 1.32
CA VAL A 10 -7.13 13.19 0.04
C VAL A 10 -8.37 13.77 -0.66
N SER A 11 -8.70 15.02 -0.32
CA SER A 11 -9.71 15.82 -1.01
C SER A 11 -9.18 16.24 -2.39
N TRP A 12 -9.34 15.38 -3.40
CA TRP A 12 -9.06 15.74 -4.79
C TRP A 12 -10.04 16.80 -5.27
N SER A 13 -9.57 17.74 -6.10
CA SER A 13 -10.45 18.74 -6.67
C SER A 13 -11.54 18.06 -7.54
N PRO A 14 -12.76 18.58 -7.58
CA PRO A 14 -13.83 18.04 -8.44
C PRO A 14 -13.40 17.94 -9.91
N ILE A 15 -12.51 18.82 -10.36
CA ILE A 15 -11.96 18.88 -11.71
C ILE A 15 -11.14 17.61 -12.03
N ILE A 16 -10.34 17.15 -11.06
CA ILE A 16 -9.53 15.93 -11.21
C ILE A 16 -10.46 14.70 -11.32
N ASN A 17 -11.50 14.64 -10.49
CA ASN A 17 -12.49 13.54 -10.51
C ASN A 17 -13.31 13.49 -11.82
N VAL A 18 -13.70 14.65 -12.35
CA VAL A 18 -14.41 14.74 -13.64
C VAL A 18 -13.52 14.28 -14.78
N GLY A 19 -12.23 14.68 -14.79
CA GLY A 19 -11.26 14.24 -15.79
C GLY A 19 -11.10 12.72 -15.87
N PHE A 20 -11.22 12.03 -14.73
CA PHE A 20 -11.10 10.57 -14.67
C PHE A 20 -12.27 9.80 -15.28
N LEU A 21 -13.46 10.41 -15.37
CA LEU A 21 -14.62 9.80 -16.02
C LEU A 21 -14.72 10.20 -17.49
N THR A 22 -14.33 11.44 -17.81
CA THR A 22 -14.48 11.98 -19.17
C THR A 22 -13.39 11.47 -20.12
N VAL A 23 -12.15 11.28 -19.67
CA VAL A 23 -11.07 10.81 -20.54
C VAL A 23 -11.29 9.38 -21.07
N PRO A 24 -11.67 8.36 -20.26
CA PRO A 24 -11.97 7.03 -20.77
C PRO A 24 -13.17 7.00 -21.72
N LEU A 25 -14.19 7.81 -21.43
CA LEU A 25 -15.37 7.96 -22.27
C LEU A 25 -15.00 8.54 -23.64
N CYS A 26 -14.27 9.66 -23.65
CA CYS A 26 -13.81 10.31 -24.88
C CYS A 26 -12.83 9.44 -25.66
N ALA A 27 -11.89 8.76 -24.98
CA ALA A 27 -10.96 7.84 -25.61
C ALA A 27 -11.70 6.66 -26.26
N GLY A 28 -12.67 6.06 -25.58
CA GLY A 28 -13.51 4.99 -26.14
C GLY A 28 -14.33 5.45 -27.35
N LEU A 29 -14.94 6.63 -27.29
CA LEU A 29 -15.69 7.21 -28.40
C LEU A 29 -14.82 7.51 -29.62
N LEU A 30 -13.64 8.12 -29.43
CA LEU A 30 -12.69 8.41 -30.49
C LEU A 30 -12.10 7.12 -31.08
N GLY A 31 -11.74 6.16 -30.22
CA GLY A 31 -11.24 4.85 -30.64
C GLY A 31 -12.23 4.09 -31.52
N GLY A 32 -13.52 4.09 -31.14
CA GLY A 32 -14.58 3.51 -31.95
C GLY A 32 -14.86 4.29 -33.25
N TRP A 33 -14.73 5.61 -33.23
CA TRP A 33 -14.97 6.45 -34.42
C TRP A 33 -13.86 6.31 -35.48
N PHE A 34 -12.61 6.22 -35.05
CA PHE A 34 -11.44 6.12 -35.92
C PHE A 34 -10.98 4.68 -36.18
N GLN A 35 -11.72 3.66 -35.71
CA GLN A 35 -11.34 2.25 -35.82
C GLN A 35 -9.95 1.97 -35.19
N MET A 36 -9.60 2.69 -34.12
CA MET A 36 -8.32 2.60 -33.39
C MET A 36 -8.52 2.25 -31.90
N PRO A 37 -9.06 1.08 -31.59
CA PRO A 37 -9.47 0.75 -30.23
C PRO A 37 -8.32 0.44 -29.26
N LEU A 38 -7.21 -0.11 -29.76
CA LEU A 38 -6.04 -0.41 -28.95
C LEU A 38 -5.36 0.87 -28.45
N LEU A 39 -5.35 1.92 -29.28
CA LEU A 39 -4.82 3.23 -28.91
C LEU A 39 -5.67 3.87 -27.80
N ALA A 40 -7.00 3.79 -27.93
CA ALA A 40 -7.93 4.27 -26.90
C ALA A 40 -7.76 3.53 -25.57
N THR A 41 -7.55 2.22 -25.62
CA THR A 41 -7.28 1.39 -24.43
C THR A 41 -5.95 1.79 -23.78
N ALA A 42 -4.89 1.99 -24.57
CA ALA A 42 -3.57 2.35 -24.07
C ALA A 42 -3.57 3.68 -23.28
N ILE A 43 -4.36 4.67 -23.73
CA ILE A 43 -4.55 5.96 -23.03
C ILE A 43 -5.21 5.77 -21.65
N CYS A 44 -6.04 4.74 -21.49
CA CYS A 44 -6.75 4.47 -20.23
C CYS A 44 -5.90 3.70 -19.19
N LEU A 45 -4.80 3.06 -19.58
CA LEU A 45 -3.99 2.21 -18.70
C LEU A 45 -3.38 2.97 -17.50
N PRO A 46 -2.76 4.16 -17.68
CA PRO A 46 -2.21 4.92 -16.55
C PRO A 46 -3.28 5.35 -15.54
N GLN A 47 -4.49 5.66 -16.03
CA GLN A 47 -5.62 6.08 -15.20
C GLN A 47 -6.20 4.91 -14.42
N ALA A 48 -6.30 3.73 -15.03
CA ALA A 48 -6.69 2.50 -14.35
C ALA A 48 -5.70 2.12 -13.24
N GLY A 49 -4.40 2.29 -13.48
CA GLY A 49 -3.36 2.11 -12.46
C GLY A 49 -3.51 3.07 -11.29
N TRP A 50 -3.74 4.36 -11.58
CA TRP A 50 -3.93 5.39 -10.56
C TRP A 50 -5.21 5.16 -9.74
N ILE A 51 -6.33 4.81 -10.38
CA ILE A 51 -7.59 4.56 -9.67
C ILE A 51 -7.52 3.26 -8.85
N ALA A 52 -6.91 2.20 -9.39
CA ALA A 52 -6.60 1.02 -8.60
C ALA A 52 -5.70 1.37 -7.40
N TRP A 53 -4.83 2.37 -7.55
CA TRP A 53 -3.95 2.84 -6.49
C TRP A 53 -4.71 3.54 -5.35
N PHE A 54 -5.70 4.37 -5.64
CA PHE A 54 -6.38 5.16 -4.58
C PHE A 54 -7.75 4.59 -4.16
N TYR A 55 -8.47 3.92 -5.07
CA TYR A 55 -9.88 3.54 -4.89
C TYR A 55 -10.14 2.02 -4.93
N ARG A 56 -9.09 1.20 -4.74
CA ARG A 56 -9.14 -0.28 -4.79
C ARG A 56 -9.61 -0.81 -6.16
N ARG A 57 -9.75 -2.14 -6.24
CA ARG A 57 -10.03 -2.90 -7.48
C ARG A 57 -11.35 -2.51 -8.18
N THR A 58 -12.33 -2.00 -7.45
CA THR A 58 -13.67 -1.65 -7.98
C THR A 58 -13.62 -0.49 -8.96
N GLY A 59 -12.78 0.52 -8.74
CA GLY A 59 -12.66 1.66 -9.65
C GLY A 59 -12.12 1.30 -11.04
N ALA A 60 -11.21 0.32 -11.13
CA ALA A 60 -10.68 -0.14 -12.40
C ALA A 60 -11.72 -0.87 -13.27
N VAL A 61 -12.68 -1.57 -12.65
CA VAL A 61 -13.78 -2.24 -13.35
C VAL A 61 -14.71 -1.21 -14.00
N VAL A 62 -14.99 -0.11 -13.31
CA VAL A 62 -15.84 0.98 -13.83
C VAL A 62 -15.22 1.64 -15.07
N ILE A 63 -13.91 1.89 -15.06
CA ILE A 63 -13.19 2.46 -16.22
C ILE A 63 -13.24 1.49 -17.41
N GLY A 64 -12.96 0.20 -17.17
CA GLY A 64 -13.05 -0.81 -18.21
C GLY A 64 -14.45 -0.86 -18.84
N ALA A 65 -15.50 -0.80 -18.04
CA ALA A 65 -16.89 -0.76 -18.53
C ALA A 65 -17.20 0.50 -19.35
N LEU A 66 -16.76 1.68 -18.90
CA LEU A 66 -16.97 2.94 -19.63
C LEU A 66 -16.23 2.98 -20.96
N ALA A 67 -14.97 2.52 -21.00
CA ALA A 67 -14.18 2.45 -22.23
C ALA A 67 -14.83 1.48 -23.24
N THR A 68 -15.36 0.34 -22.77
CA THR A 68 -16.09 -0.64 -23.60
C THR A 68 -17.39 -0.07 -24.14
N ALA A 69 -18.16 0.63 -23.30
CA ALA A 69 -19.42 1.25 -23.70
C ALA A 69 -19.21 2.31 -24.78
N GLY A 70 -18.23 3.20 -24.60
CA GLY A 70 -17.88 4.23 -25.59
C GLY A 70 -17.49 3.63 -26.95
N TRP A 71 -16.91 2.45 -26.94
CA TRP A 71 -16.49 1.76 -28.16
C TRP A 71 -17.62 1.04 -28.90
N ILE A 72 -18.59 0.44 -28.19
CA ILE A 72 -19.73 -0.22 -28.84
C ILE A 72 -20.71 0.81 -29.45
N THR A 73 -20.69 2.05 -28.94
CA THR A 73 -21.66 3.10 -29.30
C THR A 73 -21.69 3.44 -30.80
N PRO A 74 -20.57 3.66 -31.52
CA PRO A 74 -20.60 3.98 -32.95
C PRO A 74 -21.16 2.86 -33.84
N TRP A 75 -20.96 1.60 -33.46
CA TRP A 75 -21.52 0.44 -34.17
C TRP A 75 -23.03 0.31 -33.93
N LEU A 76 -23.49 0.50 -32.68
CA LEU A 76 -24.92 0.53 -32.36
C LEU A 76 -25.67 1.64 -33.09
N LEU A 77 -25.06 2.83 -33.22
CA LEU A 77 -25.69 4.00 -33.83
C LEU A 77 -25.67 3.99 -35.36
N ARG A 78 -24.66 3.37 -36.00
CA ARG A 78 -24.49 3.39 -37.47
C ARG A 78 -24.63 2.04 -38.16
N GLY A 79 -24.87 0.96 -37.41
CA GLY A 79 -24.98 -0.39 -37.97
C GLY A 79 -23.69 -0.82 -38.68
N THR A 80 -23.81 -1.71 -39.67
CA THR A 80 -22.67 -2.24 -40.46
C THR A 80 -22.05 -1.21 -41.42
N ALA A 81 -22.55 0.03 -41.45
CA ALA A 81 -22.04 1.08 -42.34
C ALA A 81 -20.60 1.53 -42.01
N THR A 82 -20.10 1.22 -40.82
CA THR A 82 -18.72 1.53 -40.37
C THR A 82 -17.75 0.36 -40.53
N GLY A 83 -18.19 -0.80 -41.02
CA GLY A 83 -17.39 -2.02 -41.18
C GLY A 83 -17.81 -3.17 -40.25
N SER A 84 -17.08 -4.29 -40.33
CA SER A 84 -17.25 -5.44 -39.43
C SER A 84 -16.88 -5.07 -37.99
N PHE A 85 -17.66 -5.54 -37.02
CA PHE A 85 -17.38 -5.33 -35.60
C PHE A 85 -16.06 -6.02 -35.22
N ASP A 86 -15.07 -5.24 -34.76
CA ASP A 86 -13.81 -5.78 -34.25
C ASP A 86 -14.02 -6.34 -32.84
N SER A 87 -14.59 -7.55 -32.78
CA SER A 87 -14.86 -8.27 -31.55
C SER A 87 -13.59 -8.66 -30.79
N ALA A 88 -12.46 -8.80 -31.49
CA ALA A 88 -11.22 -9.25 -30.86
C ALA A 88 -10.72 -8.20 -29.89
N SER A 89 -10.63 -6.95 -30.33
CA SER A 89 -10.14 -5.89 -29.49
C SER A 89 -11.17 -5.53 -28.40
N ALA A 90 -12.48 -5.72 -28.63
CA ALA A 90 -13.57 -5.48 -27.65
C ALA A 90 -13.42 -6.35 -26.38
N LEU A 91 -12.73 -7.48 -26.50
CA LEU A 91 -12.39 -8.38 -25.40
C LEU A 91 -11.01 -8.07 -24.82
N ILE A 92 -10.02 -7.75 -25.67
CA ILE A 92 -8.64 -7.49 -25.26
C ILE A 92 -8.53 -6.22 -24.40
N GLY A 93 -9.24 -5.14 -24.76
CA GLY A 93 -9.12 -3.86 -24.06
C GLY A 93 -9.51 -3.92 -22.58
N PRO A 94 -10.73 -4.40 -22.25
CA PRO A 94 -11.18 -4.53 -20.87
C PRO A 94 -10.35 -5.55 -20.08
N LEU A 95 -9.93 -6.63 -20.73
CA LEU A 95 -9.04 -7.63 -20.14
C LEU A 95 -7.69 -7.01 -19.76
N MET A 96 -7.09 -6.17 -20.62
CA MET A 96 -5.83 -5.47 -20.32
C MET A 96 -5.98 -4.51 -19.14
N ILE A 97 -7.07 -3.72 -19.09
CA ILE A 97 -7.35 -2.82 -17.97
C ILE A 97 -7.51 -3.60 -16.65
N PHE A 98 -8.25 -4.72 -16.71
CA PHE A 98 -8.46 -5.59 -15.56
C PHE A 98 -7.17 -6.26 -15.07
N LEU A 99 -6.38 -6.85 -15.97
CA LEU A 99 -5.11 -7.49 -15.66
C LEU A 99 -4.11 -6.48 -15.10
N PHE A 100 -4.04 -5.29 -15.68
CA PHE A 100 -3.16 -4.23 -15.19
C PHE A 100 -3.54 -3.78 -13.78
N ALA A 101 -4.83 -3.57 -13.50
CA ALA A 101 -5.31 -3.24 -12.16
C ALA A 101 -5.09 -4.38 -11.16
N TRP A 102 -5.26 -5.63 -11.60
CA TRP A 102 -5.00 -6.82 -10.79
C TRP A 102 -3.52 -6.93 -10.41
N VAL A 103 -2.61 -6.81 -11.37
CA VAL A 103 -1.15 -6.84 -11.14
C VAL A 103 -0.73 -5.71 -10.19
N ASN A 104 -1.23 -4.49 -10.39
CA ASN A 104 -0.93 -3.37 -9.50
C ASN A 104 -1.45 -3.60 -8.07
N THR A 105 -2.59 -4.27 -7.91
CA THR A 105 -3.13 -4.62 -6.60
C THR A 105 -2.29 -5.72 -5.93
N GLN A 106 -1.84 -6.72 -6.68
CA GLN A 106 -0.98 -7.80 -6.18
C GLN A 106 0.41 -7.29 -5.76
N SER A 107 0.97 -6.32 -6.47
CA SER A 107 2.23 -5.68 -6.06
C SER A 107 2.11 -5.00 -4.70
N ARG A 108 0.93 -4.50 -4.33
CA ARG A 108 0.68 -3.96 -2.98
C ARG A 108 0.77 -5.04 -1.95
N THR A 109 0.04 -6.14 -2.15
CA THR A 109 0.05 -7.24 -1.18
C THR A 109 1.46 -7.78 -1.04
N ASN A 110 2.25 -7.88 -2.12
CA ASN A 110 3.62 -8.39 -2.03
C ASN A 110 4.57 -7.41 -1.33
N ILE A 111 4.44 -6.09 -1.57
CA ILE A 111 5.23 -5.06 -0.87
C ILE A 111 4.83 -4.99 0.60
N ASP A 112 3.54 -5.08 0.88
CA ASP A 112 3.00 -5.07 2.24
C ASP A 112 3.43 -6.34 2.96
N SER A 113 3.25 -7.54 2.39
CA SER A 113 3.73 -8.81 2.95
C SER A 113 5.24 -8.84 3.18
N ALA A 114 6.05 -8.40 2.21
CA ALA A 114 7.51 -8.34 2.36
C ALA A 114 7.94 -7.35 3.46
N ASN A 115 7.16 -6.29 3.68
CA ASN A 115 7.38 -5.34 4.77
C ASN A 115 6.74 -5.75 6.11
N TYR A 116 5.71 -6.59 6.07
CA TYR A 116 4.88 -7.01 7.19
C TYR A 116 5.49 -8.18 7.96
N HIS A 117 6.32 -9.01 7.31
CA HIS A 117 6.84 -10.24 7.92
C HIS A 117 8.11 -10.10 8.77
N ALA A 118 8.68 -8.89 8.91
CA ALA A 118 9.74 -8.63 9.87
C ALA A 118 9.20 -7.71 10.98
N GLU A 119 8.52 -8.28 11.98
CA GLU A 119 8.14 -7.58 13.21
C GLU A 119 9.24 -7.62 14.26
N THR A 120 10.32 -8.35 14.01
CA THR A 120 11.45 -8.53 14.93
C THR A 120 12.71 -7.80 14.44
N ASP A 121 13.54 -7.40 15.38
CA ASP A 121 14.88 -6.87 15.15
C ASP A 121 15.86 -8.03 14.94
N GLY A 122 16.56 -8.04 13.80
CA GLY A 122 17.43 -9.16 13.41
C GLY A 122 18.66 -9.35 14.30
N MET A 123 19.00 -8.37 15.13
CA MET A 123 20.17 -8.41 16.00
C MET A 123 19.85 -8.86 17.42
N THR A 124 18.69 -8.47 17.94
CA THR A 124 18.27 -8.77 19.33
C THR A 124 17.15 -9.80 19.43
N GLY A 125 16.40 -10.03 18.36
CA GLY A 125 15.21 -10.90 18.37
C GLY A 125 13.98 -10.26 19.03
N LEU A 126 14.11 -9.05 19.59
CA LEU A 126 13.00 -8.27 20.14
C LEU A 126 12.05 -7.81 19.04
N LEU A 127 10.88 -7.29 19.42
CA LEU A 127 10.05 -6.56 18.46
C LEU A 127 10.85 -5.36 17.91
N ASN A 128 10.71 -5.07 16.63
CA ASN A 128 11.20 -3.81 16.07
C ASN A 128 10.11 -2.73 16.22
N ARG A 129 10.40 -1.52 15.74
CA ARG A 129 9.44 -0.40 15.77
C ARG A 129 8.05 -0.76 15.22
N ARG A 130 7.98 -1.53 14.13
CA ARG A 130 6.69 -1.95 13.53
C ARG A 130 5.97 -2.96 14.43
N GLY A 131 6.70 -3.96 14.92
CA GLY A 131 6.15 -4.95 15.86
C GLY A 131 5.62 -4.30 17.14
N PHE A 132 6.34 -3.30 17.66
CA PHE A 132 5.90 -2.51 18.81
C PHE A 132 4.62 -1.73 18.54
N GLU A 133 4.54 -0.98 17.44
CA GLU A 133 3.35 -0.19 17.09
C GLU A 133 2.11 -1.08 16.95
N ALA A 134 2.25 -2.25 16.30
CA ALA A 134 1.17 -3.22 16.17
C ALA A 134 0.72 -3.76 17.54
N ARG A 135 1.67 -4.08 18.42
CA ARG A 135 1.40 -4.59 19.76
C ARG A 135 0.75 -3.52 20.65
N LEU A 136 1.24 -2.30 20.60
CA LEU A 136 0.70 -1.16 21.33
C LEU A 136 -0.74 -0.86 20.91
N ALA A 137 -1.05 -0.90 19.61
CA ALA A 137 -2.41 -0.73 19.11
C ALA A 137 -3.35 -1.85 19.62
N ALA A 138 -2.87 -3.11 19.63
CA ALA A 138 -3.64 -4.23 20.15
C ALA A 138 -3.91 -4.10 21.66
N GLU A 139 -2.91 -3.70 22.44
CA GLU A 139 -3.04 -3.49 23.88
C GLU A 139 -3.92 -2.28 24.19
N ALA A 140 -3.80 -1.17 23.45
CA ALA A 140 -4.68 0.01 23.57
C ALA A 140 -6.16 -0.35 23.41
N ASN A 141 -6.48 -1.14 22.39
CA ASN A 141 -7.83 -1.66 22.17
C ASN A 141 -8.28 -2.57 23.31
N ARG A 142 -7.38 -3.43 23.82
CA ARG A 142 -7.67 -4.30 24.97
C ARG A 142 -7.98 -3.48 26.22
N GLY A 143 -7.11 -2.52 26.56
CA GLY A 143 -7.23 -1.65 27.73
C GLY A 143 -8.52 -0.83 27.72
N THR A 144 -8.93 -0.35 26.54
CA THR A 144 -10.22 0.34 26.35
C THR A 144 -11.40 -0.58 26.68
N ARG A 145 -11.37 -1.83 26.21
CA ARG A 145 -12.44 -2.81 26.44
C ARG A 145 -12.48 -3.33 27.88
N THR A 146 -11.33 -3.51 28.51
CA THR A 146 -11.22 -4.06 29.89
C THR A 146 -11.13 -2.97 30.95
N ASN A 147 -11.22 -1.69 30.55
CA ASN A 147 -11.01 -0.53 31.41
C ASN A 147 -9.73 -0.63 32.25
N SER A 148 -8.66 -1.13 31.64
CA SER A 148 -7.36 -1.36 32.28
C SER A 148 -6.31 -0.40 31.74
N PRO A 149 -5.54 0.28 32.60
CA PRO A 149 -4.50 1.20 32.16
C PRO A 149 -3.36 0.44 31.49
N ILE A 150 -2.68 1.13 30.57
CA ILE A 150 -1.47 0.65 29.88
C ILE A 150 -0.34 1.59 30.27
N THR A 151 0.82 1.02 30.52
CA THR A 151 2.06 1.76 30.75
C THR A 151 3.01 1.44 29.63
N VAL A 152 3.67 2.47 29.10
CA VAL A 152 4.75 2.33 28.13
C VAL A 152 5.99 2.93 28.77
N VAL A 153 7.11 2.22 28.71
CA VAL A 153 8.40 2.73 29.17
C VAL A 153 9.31 2.88 27.96
N PHE A 154 10.00 4.01 27.87
CA PHE A 154 11.01 4.28 26.87
C PHE A 154 12.38 4.38 27.57
N MET A 155 13.37 3.68 27.04
CA MET A 155 14.71 3.57 27.60
C MET A 155 15.74 3.82 26.52
N ASP A 156 16.83 4.50 26.87
CA ASP A 156 17.97 4.79 26.01
C ASP A 156 19.26 4.41 26.75
N CYS A 157 20.28 3.93 26.04
CA CYS A 157 21.53 3.52 26.69
C CYS A 157 22.48 4.71 26.84
N ASP A 158 22.75 5.11 28.08
CA ASP A 158 23.66 6.21 28.36
C ASP A 158 25.05 6.01 27.72
N ASN A 159 25.52 7.04 27.02
CA ASN A 159 26.86 7.10 26.41
C ASN A 159 27.16 6.00 25.37
N PHE A 160 26.17 5.38 24.74
CA PHE A 160 26.38 4.30 23.76
C PHE A 160 27.30 4.71 22.59
N LYS A 161 27.12 5.93 22.06
CA LYS A 161 27.97 6.45 20.99
C LYS A 161 29.45 6.50 21.40
N ARG A 162 29.74 6.98 22.63
CA ARG A 162 31.10 7.04 23.16
C ARG A 162 31.72 5.65 23.30
N LEU A 163 30.93 4.64 23.69
CA LEU A 163 31.38 3.25 23.73
C LEU A 163 31.76 2.77 22.33
N ASN A 164 30.90 2.99 21.33
CA ASN A 164 31.18 2.62 19.94
C ASN A 164 32.44 3.30 19.41
N ASP A 165 32.62 4.58 19.67
CA ASP A 165 33.79 5.35 19.21
C ASP A 165 35.08 4.85 19.88
N THR A 166 35.03 4.38 21.13
CA THR A 166 36.21 3.97 21.90
C THR A 166 36.55 2.49 21.75
N LYS A 167 35.54 1.63 21.60
CA LYS A 167 35.65 0.16 21.67
C LYS A 167 35.21 -0.54 20.38
N GLY A 168 34.68 0.20 19.42
CA GLY A 168 34.19 -0.31 18.14
C GLY A 168 32.76 -0.86 18.22
N HIS A 169 32.09 -0.87 17.07
CA HIS A 169 30.69 -1.29 16.94
C HIS A 169 30.43 -2.73 17.40
N LEU A 170 31.39 -3.65 17.26
CA LEU A 170 31.22 -5.03 17.74
C LEU A 170 31.01 -5.13 19.26
N VAL A 171 31.58 -4.19 20.03
CA VAL A 171 31.38 -4.14 21.49
C VAL A 171 30.02 -3.51 21.81
N GLY A 172 29.64 -2.45 21.10
CA GLY A 172 28.28 -1.92 21.18
C GLY A 172 27.23 -2.99 20.85
N ASP A 173 27.49 -3.82 19.85
CA ASP A 173 26.58 -4.88 19.45
C ASP A 173 26.36 -5.95 20.52
N LYS A 174 27.40 -6.20 21.33
CA LYS A 174 27.32 -7.08 22.50
C LYS A 174 26.55 -6.41 23.63
N LEU A 175 26.76 -5.11 23.86
CA LEU A 175 26.00 -4.36 24.86
C LEU A 175 24.50 -4.40 24.54
N ILE A 176 24.13 -4.10 23.29
CA ILE A 176 22.73 -4.12 22.85
C ILE A 176 22.08 -5.49 23.03
N ARG A 177 22.77 -6.58 22.65
CA ARG A 177 22.27 -7.94 22.88
C ARG A 177 22.14 -8.25 24.37
N GLY A 178 23.13 -7.90 25.18
CA GLY A 178 23.07 -8.07 26.63
C GLY A 178 21.93 -7.27 27.28
N THR A 179 21.69 -6.04 26.84
CA THR A 179 20.56 -5.23 27.30
C THR A 179 19.23 -5.89 26.95
N ALA A 180 19.08 -6.41 25.72
CA ALA A 180 17.88 -7.14 25.32
C ALA A 180 17.62 -8.37 26.20
N ASP A 181 18.66 -9.18 26.46
CA ASP A 181 18.57 -10.35 27.32
C ASP A 181 18.17 -9.98 28.76
N VAL A 182 18.76 -8.92 29.31
CA VAL A 182 18.42 -8.42 30.65
C VAL A 182 16.98 -7.93 30.69
N LEU A 183 16.51 -7.20 29.68
CA LEU A 183 15.12 -6.74 29.63
C LEU A 183 14.15 -7.92 29.59
N LEU A 184 14.37 -8.90 28.71
CA LEU A 184 13.52 -10.09 28.58
C LEU A 184 13.47 -10.91 29.88
N ALA A 185 14.59 -11.00 30.61
CA ALA A 185 14.65 -11.71 31.88
C ALA A 185 13.91 -11.01 33.04
N ASN A 186 13.64 -9.71 32.91
CA ASN A 186 13.06 -8.89 33.99
C ASN A 186 11.62 -8.43 33.73
N VAL A 187 11.07 -8.65 32.54
CA VAL A 187 9.66 -8.37 32.22
C VAL A 187 8.77 -9.60 32.42
N ARG A 188 7.45 -9.39 32.51
CA ARG A 188 6.49 -10.49 32.64
C ARG A 188 6.22 -11.11 31.27
N ASN A 189 5.77 -12.36 31.25
CA ASN A 189 5.51 -13.12 30.01
C ASN A 189 4.49 -12.46 29.05
N TYR A 190 3.65 -11.56 29.54
CA TYR A 190 2.64 -10.88 28.73
C TYR A 190 3.05 -9.45 28.31
N ASP A 191 4.14 -8.93 28.88
CA ASP A 191 4.72 -7.65 28.50
C ASP A 191 5.46 -7.83 27.16
N SER A 192 5.71 -6.74 26.44
CA SER A 192 6.28 -6.80 25.09
C SER A 192 7.43 -5.84 24.97
N VAL A 193 8.65 -6.38 24.83
CA VAL A 193 9.86 -5.58 24.71
C VAL A 193 10.18 -5.36 23.22
N ALA A 194 10.52 -4.13 22.87
CA ALA A 194 10.93 -3.77 21.53
C ALA A 194 12.20 -2.91 21.50
N ARG A 195 12.92 -3.00 20.39
CA ARG A 195 14.01 -2.09 20.03
C ARG A 195 13.56 -1.16 18.93
N LEU A 196 13.53 0.14 19.21
CA LEU A 196 13.00 1.14 18.28
C LEU A 196 14.04 1.62 17.27
N GLY A 197 15.32 1.47 17.59
CA GLY A 197 16.46 1.77 16.73
C GLY A 197 17.71 2.07 17.55
N GLY A 198 18.90 1.81 17.02
CA GLY A 198 20.16 2.11 17.73
C GLY A 198 20.22 1.44 19.11
N ASP A 199 20.19 2.25 20.16
CA ASP A 199 20.23 1.91 21.58
C ASP A 199 18.92 2.18 22.34
N GLU A 200 17.85 2.52 21.62
CA GLU A 200 16.53 2.80 22.17
C GLU A 200 15.70 1.52 22.31
N PHE A 201 15.21 1.28 23.53
CA PHE A 201 14.33 0.17 23.89
C PHE A 201 13.01 0.67 24.46
N THR A 202 11.97 -0.14 24.35
CA THR A 202 10.66 0.17 24.93
C THR A 202 9.98 -1.10 25.44
N LEU A 203 9.07 -0.95 26.41
CA LEU A 203 8.20 -2.02 26.92
C LEU A 203 6.77 -1.52 27.17
#